data_AF-C7GZJ0-F1
#
_entry.id   AF-C7GZJ0-F1
#
_cell.length_a   1.000
_cell.length_b   1.000
_cell.length_c   1.000
_cell.angle_alpha   90.00
_cell.angle_beta   90.00
_cell.angle_gamma   90.00
#
_symmetry.space_group_name_H-M   'P 1'
#
loop_
_entity.id
_entity.type
_entity.pdbx_description
1 polymer ?
#
loop_
_entity_poly.entity_id
_entity_poly.type
_entity_poly.pdbx_seq_one_letter_code
_entity_poly.pdbx_strand_id
1 'polypeptide(L)'
;MELNGVLLQYQVITMVTRGIMFIGKYENTLDTKNRLIVPSKFREELGIRCVITKGLDNCIYIYPVHEWEDFLLKLSELPISDINARKFVRHFNASANEAEIDSQGRLTIPADLKDYMGAQKEITTIGDRNKLEIWDRKTLNSVSSEALPSPSELAESMKQYGI
;
A
#
# COMPACT_ATOMS: atom_id res chain seq x y z
N MET A 1 44.74 -3.24 0.63
CA MET A 1 43.88 -4.43 0.81
C MET A 1 42.61 -4.12 1.60
N GLU A 2 42.53 -3.00 2.34
CA GLU A 2 41.38 -2.61 3.17
C GLU A 2 40.26 -1.85 2.42
N LEU A 3 40.54 -1.21 1.29
CA LEU A 3 39.56 -0.42 0.53
C LEU A 3 38.38 -1.25 -0.02
N ASN A 4 38.60 -2.52 -0.34
CA ASN A 4 37.54 -3.41 -0.86
C ASN A 4 36.53 -3.81 0.23
N GLY A 5 36.98 -3.90 1.49
CA GLY A 5 36.09 -4.24 2.62
C GLY A 5 35.15 -3.09 2.99
N VAL A 6 35.66 -1.85 2.96
CA VAL A 6 34.85 -0.65 3.19
C VAL A 6 33.86 -0.43 2.05
N LEU A 7 34.26 -0.63 0.78
CA LEU A 7 33.36 -0.49 -0.35
C LEU A 7 32.23 -1.53 -0.34
N LEU A 8 32.52 -2.78 0.04
CA LEU A 8 31.52 -3.84 0.24
C LEU A 8 30.58 -3.50 1.40
N GLN A 9 31.09 -2.99 2.51
CA GLN A 9 30.26 -2.57 3.65
C GLN A 9 29.36 -1.39 3.28
N TYR A 10 29.86 -0.41 2.52
CA TYR A 10 29.06 0.71 2.01
C TYR A 10 28.03 0.28 0.96
N GLN A 11 28.37 -0.65 0.05
CA GLN A 11 27.40 -1.21 -0.90
C GLN A 11 26.32 -2.03 -0.19
N VAL A 12 26.67 -2.81 0.83
CA VAL A 12 25.71 -3.54 1.67
C VAL A 12 24.84 -2.56 2.47
N ILE A 13 25.41 -1.52 3.10
CA ILE A 13 24.64 -0.48 3.79
C ILE A 13 23.70 0.24 2.81
N THR A 14 24.17 0.60 1.62
CA THR A 14 23.35 1.29 0.60
C THR A 14 22.22 0.39 0.07
N MET A 15 22.47 -0.91 -0.07
CA MET A 15 21.47 -1.92 -0.42
C MET A 15 20.45 -2.17 0.71
N VAL A 16 20.85 -1.99 1.97
CA VAL A 16 19.97 -2.08 3.14
C VAL A 16 19.18 -0.79 3.39
N THR A 17 19.65 0.37 2.90
CA THR A 17 19.00 1.68 3.10
C THR A 17 18.10 2.15 1.96
N ARG A 18 18.03 1.43 0.83
CA ARG A 18 17.04 1.77 -0.19
C ARG A 18 15.69 1.22 0.25
N GLY A 19 15.07 1.90 1.21
CA GLY A 19 13.70 1.62 1.62
C GLY A 19 12.82 1.59 0.38
N ILE A 20 11.96 0.58 0.31
CA ILE A 20 10.98 0.46 -0.77
C ILE A 20 10.14 1.74 -0.81
N MET A 21 9.91 2.25 -2.01
CA MET A 21 9.29 3.55 -2.21
C MET A 21 8.37 3.52 -3.42
N PHE A 22 7.15 3.06 -3.17
CA PHE A 22 6.07 3.17 -4.12
C PHE A 22 5.67 4.62 -4.27
N ILE A 23 5.95 5.17 -5.46
CA ILE A 23 5.49 6.51 -5.88
C ILE A 23 4.95 6.42 -7.30
N GLY A 24 3.75 6.97 -7.47
CA GLY A 24 3.09 7.15 -8.77
C GLY A 24 1.63 6.72 -8.74
N LYS A 25 0.91 7.07 -9.81
CA LYS A 25 -0.49 6.67 -10.05
C LYS A 25 -0.57 5.94 -11.39
N TYR A 26 -1.26 4.80 -11.42
CA TYR A 26 -1.49 4.01 -12.61
C TYR A 26 -2.97 3.66 -12.74
N GLU A 27 -3.56 3.89 -13.90
CA GLU A 27 -4.95 3.50 -14.17
C GLU A 27 -4.97 2.21 -14.99
N ASN A 28 -5.74 1.24 -14.52
CA ASN A 28 -5.87 -0.07 -15.13
C ASN A 28 -7.30 -0.62 -14.95
N THR A 29 -7.54 -1.85 -15.40
CA THR A 29 -8.83 -2.52 -15.22
C THR A 29 -8.64 -3.89 -14.62
N LEU A 30 -9.68 -4.35 -13.90
CA LEU A 30 -9.81 -5.73 -13.48
C LEU A 30 -10.25 -6.60 -14.66
N ASP A 31 -9.66 -7.77 -14.78
CA ASP A 31 -10.14 -8.78 -15.72
C ASP A 31 -11.34 -9.57 -15.16
N THR A 32 -11.86 -10.51 -15.95
CA THR A 32 -13.03 -11.33 -15.59
C THR A 32 -12.81 -12.25 -14.38
N LYS A 33 -11.56 -12.41 -13.93
CA LYS A 33 -11.18 -13.20 -12.75
C LYS A 33 -10.74 -12.30 -11.59
N ASN A 34 -11.12 -11.02 -11.60
CA ASN A 34 -10.74 -10.03 -10.60
C ASN A 34 -9.23 -9.81 -10.48
N ARG A 35 -8.47 -10.01 -11.57
CA ARG A 35 -7.03 -9.78 -11.57
C ARG A 35 -6.70 -8.38 -12.06
N LEU A 36 -5.78 -7.72 -11.38
CA LEU A 36 -5.14 -6.50 -11.87
C LEU A 36 -3.75 -6.83 -12.44
N ILE A 37 -3.29 -6.01 -13.37
CA ILE A 37 -1.87 -6.01 -13.76
C ILE A 37 -1.13 -5.11 -12.79
N VAL A 38 -0.15 -5.65 -12.06
CA VAL A 38 0.73 -4.87 -11.19
C VAL A 38 1.73 -4.13 -12.09
N PRO A 39 1.79 -2.78 -12.04
CA PRO A 39 2.76 -2.00 -12.82
C PRO A 39 4.19 -2.52 -12.61
N SER A 40 5.00 -2.56 -13.68
CA SER A 40 6.34 -3.17 -13.63
C SER A 40 7.22 -2.58 -12.53
N LYS A 41 7.24 -1.25 -12.39
CA LYS A 41 7.98 -0.55 -11.34
C LYS A 41 7.56 -0.99 -9.93
N PHE A 42 6.26 -1.15 -9.71
CA PHE A 42 5.75 -1.61 -8.41
C PHE A 42 6.01 -3.09 -8.19
N ARG A 43 6.07 -3.91 -9.25
CA ARG A 43 6.35 -5.34 -9.14
C ARG A 43 7.78 -5.61 -8.65
N GLU A 44 8.75 -4.84 -9.13
CA GLU A 44 10.15 -4.94 -8.70
C GLU A 44 10.30 -4.70 -7.19
N GLU A 45 9.56 -3.73 -6.68
CA GLU A 45 9.56 -3.37 -5.26
C GLU A 45 8.70 -4.33 -4.42
N LEU A 46 7.50 -4.72 -4.88
CA LEU A 46 6.58 -5.56 -4.12
C LEU A 46 7.08 -7.00 -3.92
N GLY A 47 7.85 -7.52 -4.88
CA GLY A 47 8.24 -8.93 -4.93
C GLY A 47 7.11 -9.85 -5.40
N ILE A 48 7.36 -11.16 -5.37
CA ILE A 48 6.38 -12.17 -5.86
C ILE A 48 5.25 -12.37 -4.86
N ARG A 49 5.56 -12.41 -3.56
CA ARG A 49 4.59 -12.59 -2.48
C ARG A 49 4.30 -11.25 -1.81
N CYS A 50 3.04 -11.02 -1.49
CA CYS A 50 2.57 -9.81 -0.84
C CYS A 50 1.37 -10.12 0.08
N VAL A 51 0.97 -9.13 0.87
CA VAL A 51 -0.26 -9.19 1.66
C VAL A 51 -1.26 -8.18 1.10
N ILE A 52 -2.49 -8.63 0.85
CA ILE A 52 -3.61 -7.80 0.41
C ILE A 52 -4.65 -7.69 1.52
N THR A 53 -5.12 -6.49 1.83
CA THR A 53 -6.04 -6.23 2.95
C THR A 53 -6.96 -5.04 2.65
N LYS A 54 -8.04 -4.87 3.41
CA LYS A 54 -8.84 -3.64 3.33
C LYS A 54 -7.98 -2.45 3.73
N GLY A 55 -8.06 -1.39 2.94
CA GLY A 55 -7.50 -0.10 3.27
C GLY A 55 -8.51 0.80 3.97
N LEU A 56 -8.08 2.02 4.27
CA LEU A 56 -8.99 3.08 4.70
C LEU A 56 -9.72 3.64 3.48
N ASP A 57 -10.85 4.33 3.70
CA ASP A 57 -11.58 5.05 2.65
C ASP A 57 -12.09 4.19 1.48
N ASN A 58 -12.41 2.91 1.75
CA ASN A 58 -12.90 1.94 0.77
C ASN A 58 -11.92 1.69 -0.39
N CYS A 59 -10.61 1.70 -0.10
CA CYS A 59 -9.59 1.16 -0.99
C CYS A 59 -9.05 -0.18 -0.47
N ILE A 60 -8.18 -0.83 -1.24
CA ILE A 60 -7.46 -2.04 -0.86
C ILE A 60 -5.97 -1.72 -0.74
N TYR A 61 -5.33 -2.17 0.33
CA TYR A 61 -3.89 -2.07 0.47
C TYR A 61 -3.19 -3.35 0.01
N ILE A 62 -2.03 -3.19 -0.62
CA ILE A 62 -1.11 -4.27 -0.93
C ILE A 62 0.26 -3.91 -0.35
N TYR A 63 0.76 -4.76 0.53
CA TYR A 63 2.05 -4.59 1.19
C TYR A 63 3.07 -5.62 0.70
N PRO A 64 4.34 -5.23 0.53
CA PRO A 64 5.45 -6.16 0.65
C PRO A 64 5.36 -6.89 1.99
N VAL A 65 5.77 -8.17 2.05
CA VAL A 65 5.62 -8.98 3.27
C VAL A 65 6.30 -8.35 4.49
N HIS A 66 7.51 -7.81 4.35
CA HIS A 66 8.23 -7.17 5.45
C HIS A 66 7.56 -5.88 5.95
N GLU A 67 7.00 -5.07 5.04
CA GLU A 67 6.25 -3.87 5.44
C GLU A 67 4.94 -4.21 6.15
N TRP A 68 4.32 -5.34 5.80
CA TRP A 68 3.19 -5.88 6.55
C TRP A 68 3.59 -6.33 7.95
N GLU A 69 4.73 -7.01 8.10
CA GLU A 69 5.27 -7.40 9.40
C GLU A 69 5.55 -6.17 10.28
N ASP A 70 6.19 -5.14 9.73
CA ASP A 70 6.43 -3.87 10.42
C ASP A 70 5.13 -3.15 10.81
N PHE A 71 4.09 -3.24 9.97
CA PHE A 71 2.77 -2.73 10.29
C PHE A 71 2.11 -3.51 11.43
N LEU A 72 2.21 -4.84 11.44
CA LEU A 72 1.70 -5.68 12.53
C LEU A 72 2.40 -5.38 13.86
N LEU A 73 3.70 -5.10 13.85
CA LEU A 73 4.44 -4.69 15.05
C LEU A 73 3.84 -3.40 15.63
N LYS A 74 3.59 -2.38 14.80
CA LYS A 74 2.94 -1.13 15.23
C LYS A 74 1.53 -1.37 15.76
N LEU A 75 0.76 -2.26 15.14
CA LEU A 75 -0.57 -2.64 15.62
C LEU A 75 -0.53 -3.33 17.00
N SER A 76 0.54 -4.09 17.29
CA SER A 76 0.71 -4.79 18.56
C SER A 76 0.97 -3.85 19.75
N GLU A 77 1.44 -2.63 19.48
CA GLU A 77 1.69 -1.59 20.49
C GLU A 77 0.39 -0.87 20.92
N LEU A 78 -0.72 -1.08 20.20
CA LEU A 78 -1.98 -0.42 20.50
C LEU A 78 -2.60 -0.91 21.81
N PRO A 79 -3.21 -0.03 22.63
CA PRO A 79 -3.77 -0.42 23.92
C PRO A 79 -4.94 -1.39 23.80
N ILE A 80 -4.81 -2.58 24.40
CA ILE A 80 -5.87 -3.60 24.39
C ILE A 80 -7.14 -3.10 25.10
N SER A 81 -7.03 -2.17 26.04
CA SER A 81 -8.16 -1.56 26.75
C SER A 81 -9.03 -0.67 25.86
N ASP A 82 -8.46 -0.06 24.81
CA ASP A 82 -9.19 0.83 23.91
C ASP A 82 -10.04 0.04 22.90
N ILE A 83 -11.34 0.33 22.87
CA ILE A 83 -12.29 -0.31 21.93
C ILE A 83 -12.01 0.03 20.47
N ASN A 84 -11.54 1.25 20.18
CA ASN A 84 -11.22 1.69 18.83
C ASN A 84 -9.94 1.03 18.33
N ALA A 85 -8.92 0.90 19.20
CA ALA A 85 -7.73 0.12 18.90
C ALA A 85 -8.07 -1.33 18.52
N ARG A 86 -8.90 -2.02 19.32
CA ARG A 86 -9.32 -3.39 19.00
C ARG A 86 -10.12 -3.50 17.70
N LYS A 87 -10.98 -2.51 17.40
CA LYS A 87 -11.71 -2.46 16.12
C LYS A 87 -10.74 -2.27 14.94
N PHE A 88 -9.77 -1.38 15.08
CA PHE A 88 -8.76 -1.09 14.06
C PHE A 88 -7.90 -2.33 13.75
N VAL A 89 -7.36 -2.99 14.78
CA VAL A 89 -6.58 -4.23 14.61
C VAL A 89 -7.41 -5.32 13.90
N ARG A 90 -8.68 -5.51 14.32
CA ARG A 90 -9.56 -6.51 13.68
C ARG A 90 -9.87 -6.17 12.22
N HIS A 91 -10.04 -4.89 11.89
CA HIS A 91 -10.33 -4.46 10.52
C HIS A 91 -9.25 -4.95 9.55
N PHE A 92 -7.98 -4.71 9.86
CA PHE A 92 -6.86 -5.14 9.03
C PHE A 92 -6.64 -6.65 9.08
N ASN A 93 -6.52 -7.23 10.29
CA ASN A 93 -6.16 -8.64 10.42
C ASN A 93 -7.25 -9.59 9.89
N ALA A 94 -8.53 -9.25 10.03
CA ALA A 94 -9.61 -10.10 9.54
C ALA A 94 -9.79 -10.05 8.02
N SER A 95 -9.18 -9.08 7.34
CA SER A 95 -9.28 -8.91 5.89
C SER A 95 -7.96 -9.13 5.15
N ALA A 96 -6.85 -9.31 5.87
CA ALA A 96 -5.55 -9.59 5.30
C ALA A 96 -5.47 -11.02 4.75
N ASN A 97 -4.94 -11.14 3.54
CA ASN A 97 -4.69 -12.40 2.85
C ASN A 97 -3.30 -12.36 2.23
N GLU A 98 -2.56 -13.47 2.29
CA GLU A 98 -1.38 -13.66 1.46
C GLU A 98 -1.78 -13.81 -0.01
N ALA A 99 -1.01 -13.21 -0.90
CA ALA A 99 -1.25 -13.27 -2.33
C ALA A 99 0.07 -13.33 -3.11
N GLU A 100 0.01 -13.89 -4.31
CA GLU A 100 1.16 -14.03 -5.20
C GLU A 100 0.90 -13.40 -6.57
N ILE A 101 1.91 -12.74 -7.11
CA ILE A 101 1.91 -12.22 -8.47
C ILE A 101 2.23 -13.37 -9.42
N ASP A 102 1.35 -13.61 -10.40
CA ASP A 102 1.55 -14.66 -11.40
C ASP A 102 2.69 -14.33 -12.39
N SER A 103 3.07 -15.30 -13.22
CA SER A 103 4.13 -15.13 -14.23
C SER A 103 3.84 -14.06 -15.29
N GLN A 104 2.59 -13.62 -15.42
CA GLN A 104 2.19 -12.52 -16.30
C GLN A 104 2.17 -11.17 -15.57
N GLY A 105 2.53 -11.14 -14.29
CA GLY A 105 2.58 -9.93 -13.51
C GLY A 105 1.23 -9.48 -12.96
N ARG A 106 0.28 -10.42 -12.82
CA ARG A 106 -1.06 -10.12 -12.33
C ARG A 106 -1.26 -10.57 -10.90
N LEU A 107 -2.08 -9.82 -10.16
CA LEU A 107 -2.50 -10.14 -8.80
C LEU A 107 -4.03 -10.34 -8.79
N THR A 108 -4.50 -11.41 -8.17
CA THR A 108 -5.94 -11.66 -7.99
C THR A 108 -6.44 -10.94 -6.74
N ILE A 109 -7.48 -10.12 -6.87
CA ILE A 109 -8.16 -9.52 -5.73
C ILE A 109 -9.23 -10.51 -5.22
N PRO A 110 -9.18 -10.92 -3.93
CA PRO A 110 -10.25 -11.66 -3.29
C PRO A 110 -11.62 -10.99 -3.45
N ALA A 111 -12.68 -11.80 -3.60
CA ALA A 111 -14.01 -11.28 -3.91
C ALA A 111 -14.54 -10.33 -2.81
N ASP A 112 -14.31 -10.65 -1.55
CA ASP A 112 -14.72 -9.82 -0.40
C ASP A 112 -14.00 -8.46 -0.36
N LEU A 113 -12.73 -8.40 -0.81
CA LEU A 113 -11.97 -7.16 -0.94
C LEU A 113 -12.46 -6.34 -2.14
N LYS A 114 -12.76 -7.00 -3.27
CA LYS A 114 -13.36 -6.31 -4.42
C LYS A 114 -14.72 -5.70 -4.06
N ASP A 115 -15.57 -6.47 -3.37
CA ASP A 115 -16.88 -6.01 -2.92
C ASP A 115 -16.74 -4.84 -1.93
N TYR A 116 -15.76 -4.89 -1.04
CA TYR A 116 -15.46 -3.81 -0.10
C TYR A 116 -15.10 -2.49 -0.80
N MET A 117 -14.18 -2.50 -1.78
CA MET A 117 -13.85 -1.27 -2.51
C MET A 117 -14.92 -0.82 -3.51
N GLY A 118 -15.91 -1.69 -3.78
CA GLY A 118 -17.01 -1.42 -4.71
C GLY A 118 -16.61 -1.38 -6.19
N ALA A 119 -15.39 -1.81 -6.54
CA ALA A 119 -14.88 -1.67 -7.90
C ALA A 119 -15.52 -2.67 -8.87
N GLN A 120 -16.09 -2.15 -9.95
CA GLN A 120 -16.69 -3.00 -10.99
C GLN A 120 -15.66 -3.47 -12.02
N LYS A 121 -14.82 -2.53 -12.49
CA LYS A 121 -13.83 -2.81 -13.55
C LYS A 121 -12.69 -1.81 -13.54
N GLU A 122 -13.01 -0.52 -13.49
CA GLU A 122 -12.04 0.56 -13.61
C GLU A 122 -11.40 0.86 -12.27
N ILE A 123 -10.09 0.61 -12.19
CA ILE A 123 -9.33 0.80 -10.96
C ILE A 123 -8.18 1.78 -11.17
N THR A 124 -7.69 2.28 -10.04
CA THR A 124 -6.46 3.07 -9.95
C THR A 124 -5.55 2.43 -8.91
N THR A 125 -4.28 2.22 -9.27
CA THR A 125 -3.21 1.82 -8.37
C THR A 125 -2.39 3.05 -8.00
N ILE A 126 -2.30 3.38 -6.72
CA ILE A 126 -1.45 4.45 -6.18
C ILE A 126 -0.31 3.82 -5.39
N GLY A 127 0.91 4.30 -5.60
CA GLY A 127 2.01 4.04 -4.68
C GLY A 127 2.00 5.06 -3.55
N ASP A 128 1.88 4.59 -2.31
CA ASP A 128 1.98 5.41 -1.10
C ASP A 128 3.08 4.87 -0.18
N ARG A 129 4.33 5.24 -0.50
CA ARG A 129 5.54 4.91 0.27
C ARG A 129 5.74 3.41 0.39
N ASN A 130 5.24 2.79 1.45
CA ASN A 130 5.50 1.39 1.77
C ASN A 130 4.38 0.42 1.37
N LYS A 131 3.32 0.94 0.74
CA LYS A 131 2.21 0.13 0.24
C LYS A 131 1.71 0.63 -1.11
N LEU A 132 0.97 -0.23 -1.78
CA LEU A 132 0.09 0.15 -2.88
C LEU A 132 -1.33 0.29 -2.38
N GLU A 133 -2.07 1.22 -2.98
CA GLU A 133 -3.50 1.37 -2.78
C GLU A 133 -4.22 1.09 -4.10
N ILE A 134 -5.23 0.22 -4.05
CA ILE A 134 -6.10 -0.09 -5.18
C ILE A 134 -7.47 0.51 -4.90
N TRP A 135 -7.91 1.37 -5.81
CA TRP A 135 -9.14 2.12 -5.70
C TRP A 135 -10.08 1.79 -6.85
N ASP A 136 -11.39 1.77 -6.59
CA ASP A 136 -12.35 2.08 -7.65
C ASP A 136 -12.08 3.51 -8.13
N ARG A 137 -12.00 3.70 -9.46
CA ARG A 137 -11.62 5.01 -10.02
C ARG A 137 -12.62 6.10 -9.67
N LYS A 138 -13.92 5.80 -9.60
CA LYS A 138 -14.94 6.81 -9.28
C LYS A 138 -14.84 7.20 -7.81
N THR A 139 -14.70 6.22 -6.92
CA THR A 139 -14.50 6.46 -5.48
C THR A 139 -13.30 7.37 -5.23
N LEU A 140 -12.14 7.06 -5.82
CA LEU A 140 -10.95 7.91 -5.68
C LEU A 140 -11.17 9.32 -6.21
N ASN A 141 -11.81 9.46 -7.37
CA ASN A 141 -12.11 10.77 -7.93
C ASN A 141 -13.03 11.57 -7.02
N SER A 142 -14.03 10.94 -6.40
CA SER A 142 -14.91 11.61 -5.43
C SER A 142 -14.13 12.11 -4.22
N VAL A 143 -13.31 11.25 -3.60
CA VAL A 143 -12.45 11.60 -2.47
C VAL A 143 -11.46 12.72 -2.84
N SER A 144 -10.89 12.68 -4.06
CA SER A 144 -9.94 13.70 -4.54
C SER A 144 -10.62 14.99 -5.00
N SER A 145 -11.92 14.94 -5.31
CA SER A 145 -12.71 16.08 -5.80
C SER A 145 -13.36 16.88 -4.68
N GLU A 146 -13.39 16.35 -3.45
CA GLU A 146 -13.49 17.21 -2.28
C GLU A 146 -12.35 18.22 -2.41
N ALA A 147 -12.71 19.49 -2.67
CA ALA A 147 -11.76 20.48 -3.14
C ALA A 147 -10.54 20.45 -2.23
N LEU A 148 -9.39 20.08 -2.80
CA LEU A 148 -8.12 20.23 -2.09
C LEU A 148 -8.13 21.64 -1.51
N PRO A 149 -7.93 21.81 -0.19
CA PRO A 149 -7.84 23.14 0.39
C PRO A 149 -6.83 23.92 -0.43
N SER A 150 -7.02 25.24 -0.53
CA SER A 150 -6.07 26.07 -1.27
C SER A 150 -4.64 25.77 -0.79
N PRO A 151 -3.60 25.93 -1.64
CA PRO A 151 -2.23 25.64 -1.23
C PRO A 151 -1.83 26.30 0.10
N SER A 152 -2.40 27.47 0.41
CA SER A 152 -2.22 28.16 1.69
C SER A 152 -2.89 27.45 2.87
N GLU A 153 -4.14 26.99 2.72
CA GLU A 153 -4.86 26.25 3.76
C GLU A 153 -4.22 24.88 4.02
N LEU A 154 -3.75 24.22 2.96
CA LEU A 154 -2.96 23.00 3.08
C LEU A 154 -1.67 23.26 3.87
N ALA A 155 -0.89 24.28 3.50
CA ALA A 155 0.34 24.62 4.20
C ALA A 155 0.11 24.94 5.69
N GLU A 156 -0.96 25.68 6.02
CA GLU A 156 -1.31 25.96 7.41
C GLU A 156 -1.70 24.69 8.17
N SER A 157 -2.48 23.81 7.53
CA SER A 157 -2.88 22.53 8.11
C SER A 157 -1.71 21.58 8.30
N MET A 158 -0.66 21.67 7.47
CA MET A 158 0.54 20.83 7.62
C MET A 158 1.40 21.21 8.83
N LYS A 159 1.37 22.49 9.26
CA LYS A 159 2.08 22.94 10.46
C LYS A 159 1.70 22.17 11.72
N GLN A 160 0.44 21.75 11.84
CA GLN A 160 -0.01 20.96 13.00
C GLN A 160 0.69 19.59 13.09
N TYR A 161 1.22 19.11 11.96
CA TYR A 161 1.97 17.86 11.84
C TYR A 161 3.50 18.10 11.80
N GLY A 162 3.95 19.35 12.00
CA GLY A 162 5.37 19.71 11.99
C GLY A 162 6.03 19.68 10.60
N ILE A 163 5.22 19.78 9.54
CA ILE A 163 5.65 19.84 8.13
C ILE A 163 5.43 21.25 7.59
#